data_AF-A0A2D4JSY8-F1
#
_entry.id   AF-A0A2D4JSY8-F1
#
_cell.length_a   1.000
_cell.length_b   1.000
_cell.length_c   1.000
_cell.angle_alpha   90.00
_cell.angle_beta   90.00
_cell.angle_gamma   90.00
#
_symmetry.space_group_name_H-M   'P 1'
#
loop_
_entity.id
_entity.type
_entity.pdbx_description
1 polymer ?
#
loop_
_entity_poly.entity_id
_entity_poly.type
_entity_poly.pdbx_seq_one_letter_code
_entity_poly.pdbx_strand_id
1 'polypeptide(L)'
;GEQCPGFLVHGWRKICQHCKCPREEHAVRMAPVDLERMMCRLISDFQRHSISDDDSGCASEEYAWVPPGLKPEQVYQFFSCLPEDKVPYVNSPGERYRIRQLLHQLPPHDSEAQYCSSLEEEEAKELKLFSQQR
;
A
#
# COMPACT_ATOMS: atom_id res chain seq x y z
N GLY A 1 -1.37 4.64 21.85
CA GLY A 1 -1.56 5.90 22.61
C GLY A 1 -0.31 6.78 22.55
N GLU A 2 -0.48 8.08 22.37
CA GLU A 2 0.62 9.03 22.05
C GLU A 2 1.70 9.18 23.14
N GLN A 3 1.38 8.83 24.40
CA GLN A 3 2.33 8.86 25.52
C GLN A 3 2.97 7.48 25.79
N CYS A 4 2.73 6.48 24.95
CA CYS A 4 3.28 5.16 25.16
C CYS A 4 4.74 5.10 24.71
N PRO A 5 5.68 4.59 25.53
CA PRO A 5 7.11 4.53 25.20
C PRO A 5 7.47 3.55 24.05
N GLY A 6 6.47 2.96 23.40
CA GLY A 6 6.62 1.89 22.41
C GLY A 6 5.54 0.82 22.57
N PHE A 7 5.10 0.21 21.48
CA PHE A 7 4.11 -0.86 21.56
C PHE A 7 4.75 -2.15 22.10
N LEU A 8 4.28 -2.62 23.25
CA LEU A 8 4.61 -3.93 23.80
C LEU A 8 3.35 -4.79 23.86
N VAL A 9 3.33 -5.93 23.16
CA VAL A 9 2.15 -6.80 23.08
C VAL A 9 1.89 -7.52 24.41
N HIS A 10 0.65 -7.52 24.89
CA HIS A 10 0.26 -8.33 26.04
C HIS A 10 0.18 -9.81 25.67
N GLY A 11 0.77 -10.70 26.50
CA GLY A 11 0.91 -12.13 26.15
C GLY A 11 -0.41 -12.90 25.93
N TRP A 12 -1.53 -12.35 26.40
CA TRP A 12 -2.87 -12.97 26.34
C TRP A 12 -3.94 -12.09 25.69
N ARG A 13 -3.63 -10.82 25.44
CA ARG A 13 -4.61 -9.84 24.92
C ARG A 13 -3.96 -9.09 23.77
N LYS A 14 -4.70 -8.83 22.69
CA LYS A 14 -4.19 -8.10 21.50
C LYS A 14 -4.05 -6.58 21.74
N ILE A 15 -3.61 -6.18 22.92
CA ILE A 15 -3.49 -4.79 23.37
C ILE A 15 -2.10 -4.50 23.91
N CYS A 16 -1.74 -3.21 23.97
CA CYS A 16 -0.48 -2.74 24.52
C CYS A 16 -0.43 -3.00 26.04
N GLN A 17 0.70 -3.51 26.55
CA GLN A 17 0.92 -3.69 27.98
C GLN A 17 0.93 -2.35 28.74
N HIS A 18 1.49 -1.30 28.12
CA HIS A 18 1.70 0.00 28.75
C HIS A 18 0.45 0.87 28.82
N CYS A 19 -0.30 1.00 27.71
CA CYS A 19 -1.45 1.92 27.65
C CYS A 19 -2.78 1.26 27.29
N LYS A 20 -2.84 -0.07 27.20
CA LYS A 20 -4.05 -0.88 26.92
C LYS A 20 -4.78 -0.59 25.59
N CYS A 21 -4.28 0.35 24.80
CA CYS A 21 -4.70 0.59 23.43
C CYS A 21 -4.42 -0.64 22.53
N PRO A 22 -5.24 -0.89 21.50
CA PRO A 22 -4.96 -1.88 20.47
C PRO A 22 -3.74 -1.47 19.61
N ARG A 23 -3.18 -2.41 18.83
CA ARG A 23 -1.94 -2.18 18.06
C ARG A 23 -2.07 -1.03 17.06
N GLU A 24 -3.25 -0.88 16.50
CA GLU A 24 -3.60 0.09 15.46
C GLU A 24 -3.40 1.51 15.98
N GLU A 25 -3.66 1.77 17.26
CA GLU A 25 -3.41 3.06 17.93
C GLU A 25 -1.93 3.33 18.25
N HIS A 26 -1.03 2.41 17.91
CA HIS A 26 0.42 2.60 17.94
C HIS A 26 1.03 2.57 16.54
N ALA A 27 0.31 2.01 15.58
CA ALA A 27 0.69 1.94 14.18
C ALA A 27 0.45 3.26 13.43
N VAL A 28 -0.11 4.29 14.08
CA VAL A 28 -0.31 5.62 13.48
C VAL A 28 1.00 6.42 13.43
N ARG A 29 2.00 5.88 12.73
CA ARG A 29 2.55 6.63 11.60
C ARG A 29 1.85 6.08 10.35
N MET A 30 0.53 6.29 10.28
CA MET A 30 -0.08 6.47 8.97
C MET A 30 0.71 7.61 8.31
N ALA A 31 0.98 7.52 7.01
CA ALA A 31 1.41 8.70 6.28
C ALA A 31 0.54 9.88 6.76
N PRO A 32 1.12 11.05 7.10
CA PRO A 32 0.33 12.14 7.63
C PRO A 32 -0.93 12.28 6.79
N VAL A 33 -2.11 12.36 7.38
CA VAL A 33 -3.35 12.59 6.62
C VAL A 33 -3.20 13.84 5.75
N ASP A 34 -2.31 14.75 6.17
CA ASP A 34 -1.80 15.87 5.38
C ASP A 34 -1.06 15.46 4.10
N LEU A 35 -0.27 14.39 4.09
CA LEU A 35 0.40 13.87 2.90
C LEU A 35 -0.62 13.26 1.93
N GLU A 36 -1.56 12.44 2.39
CA GLU A 36 -2.59 11.86 1.52
C GLU A 36 -3.52 12.96 0.95
N ARG A 37 -3.93 13.91 1.80
CA ARG A 37 -4.70 15.09 1.40
C ARG A 37 -3.92 16.05 0.50
N MET A 38 -2.61 16.19 0.70
CA MET A 38 -1.70 16.96 -0.16
C MET A 38 -1.56 16.28 -1.52
N MET A 39 -1.38 14.94 -1.56
CA MET A 39 -1.35 14.18 -2.80
C MET A 39 -2.67 14.32 -3.57
N CYS A 40 -3.84 14.19 -2.93
CA CYS A 40 -5.13 14.39 -3.58
C CYS A 40 -5.34 15.83 -4.10
N ARG A 41 -4.87 16.85 -3.36
CA ARG A 41 -4.95 18.26 -3.79
C ARG A 41 -4.04 18.54 -4.99
N LEU A 42 -2.80 18.06 -4.95
CA LEU A 42 -1.85 18.19 -6.06
C LEU A 42 -2.43 17.54 -7.32
N ILE A 43 -2.93 16.30 -7.23
CA ILE A 43 -3.57 15.60 -8.37
C ILE A 43 -4.73 16.42 -8.97
N SER A 44 -5.51 17.11 -8.13
CA SER A 44 -6.64 17.95 -8.57
C SER A 44 -6.22 19.27 -9.22
N ASP A 45 -5.17 19.92 -8.70
CA ASP A 45 -4.66 21.20 -9.24
C ASP A 45 -3.92 21.02 -10.59
N PHE A 46 -3.42 19.81 -10.88
CA PHE A 46 -2.73 19.49 -12.13
C PHE A 46 -3.66 19.23 -13.34
N GLN A 47 -4.94 18.93 -13.15
CA GLN A 47 -5.90 18.82 -14.26
C GLN A 47 -6.10 20.14 -15.01
N ARG A 48 -5.73 21.28 -14.41
CA ARG A 48 -5.90 22.61 -15.02
C ARG A 48 -4.76 23.03 -15.96
N HIS A 49 -3.62 22.33 -15.97
CA HIS A 49 -2.40 22.83 -16.62
C HIS A 49 -1.83 21.97 -17.77
N SER A 50 -2.39 20.80 -18.09
CA SER A 50 -1.85 19.98 -19.18
C SER A 50 -2.48 20.30 -20.54
N ILE A 51 -1.88 21.28 -21.23
CA ILE A 51 -1.94 21.43 -22.69
C ILE A 51 -0.52 21.48 -23.27
N SER A 52 0.02 20.32 -23.62
CA SER A 52 0.86 20.14 -24.82
C SER A 52 1.22 18.66 -24.96
N ASP A 53 0.75 18.06 -26.05
CA ASP A 53 1.16 16.75 -26.55
C ASP A 53 2.56 16.87 -27.17
N ASP A 54 3.57 16.18 -26.61
CA ASP A 54 4.66 15.47 -27.31
C ASP A 54 5.81 15.16 -26.34
N ASP A 55 5.83 13.95 -25.78
CA ASP A 55 7.08 13.28 -25.41
C ASP A 55 6.87 11.75 -25.41
N SER A 56 7.45 11.07 -26.39
CA SER A 56 7.33 9.62 -26.62
C SER A 56 8.30 8.80 -25.75
N GLY A 57 8.42 9.14 -24.47
CA GLY A 57 9.15 8.34 -23.48
C GLY A 57 8.22 7.34 -22.78
N CYS A 58 8.51 6.05 -22.85
CA CYS A 58 7.80 5.07 -22.04
C CYS A 58 8.19 5.28 -20.56
N ALA A 59 7.40 6.04 -19.81
CA ALA A 59 7.56 6.22 -18.36
C ALA A 59 7.51 4.91 -17.54
N SER A 60 7.42 3.75 -18.21
CA SER A 60 7.35 2.42 -17.61
C SER A 60 8.69 1.68 -17.58
N GLU A 61 9.75 2.14 -18.24
CA GLU A 61 11.03 1.40 -18.30
C GLU A 61 11.86 1.50 -17.01
N GLU A 62 11.60 2.49 -16.17
CA GLU A 62 12.38 2.73 -14.94
C GLU A 62 11.73 2.17 -13.65
N TYR A 63 10.41 1.98 -13.63
CA TYR A 63 9.66 1.47 -12.47
C TYR A 63 9.24 0.02 -12.65
N ALA A 64 9.42 -0.80 -11.61
CA ALA A 64 8.90 -2.17 -11.55
C ALA A 64 7.36 -2.22 -11.47
N TRP A 65 6.72 -1.11 -11.11
CA TRP A 65 5.27 -0.99 -11.06
C TRP A 65 4.83 0.47 -11.08
N VAL A 66 3.71 0.75 -11.76
CA VAL A 66 3.05 2.06 -11.77
C VAL A 66 1.58 1.91 -11.29
N PRO A 67 1.02 2.89 -10.56
CA PRO A 67 -0.39 2.86 -10.18
C PRO A 67 -1.32 2.84 -11.40
N PRO A 68 -2.37 1.99 -11.40
CA PRO A 68 -3.32 1.95 -12.51
C PRO A 68 -4.10 3.27 -12.59
N GLY A 69 -4.44 3.68 -13.80
CA GLY A 69 -5.25 4.90 -14.05
C GLY A 69 -4.47 6.21 -14.07
N LEU A 70 -3.13 6.18 -13.90
CA LEU A 70 -2.28 7.34 -14.11
C LEU A 70 -1.84 7.44 -15.58
N LYS A 71 -1.74 8.68 -16.09
CA LYS A 71 -1.06 8.94 -17.36
C LYS A 71 0.47 8.86 -17.20
N PRO A 72 1.25 8.55 -18.25
CA PRO A 72 2.71 8.46 -18.16
C PRO A 72 3.37 9.66 -17.49
N GLU A 73 2.90 10.87 -17.80
CA GLU A 73 3.46 12.13 -17.29
C GLU A 73 3.18 12.33 -15.78
N GLN A 74 2.18 11.62 -15.24
CA GLN A 74 1.80 11.68 -13.82
C GLN A 74 2.55 10.67 -12.97
N VAL A 75 3.20 9.66 -13.57
CA VAL A 75 3.89 8.58 -12.84
C VAL A 75 5.04 9.15 -12.01
N TYR A 76 5.92 9.95 -12.63
CA TYR A 76 7.02 10.60 -11.94
C TYR A 76 6.53 11.51 -10.81
N GLN A 77 5.45 12.27 -11.06
CA GLN A 77 4.87 13.18 -10.08
C GLN A 77 4.34 12.42 -8.85
N PHE A 78 3.65 11.30 -9.08
CA PHE A 78 3.18 10.43 -8.00
C PHE A 78 4.35 9.94 -7.14
N PHE A 79 5.40 9.42 -7.76
CA PHE A 79 6.54 8.87 -7.03
C PHE A 79 7.41 9.91 -6.34
N SER A 80 7.46 11.16 -6.84
CA SER A 80 8.15 12.26 -6.15
C SER A 80 7.56 12.61 -4.77
N CYS A 81 6.33 12.15 -4.49
CA CYS A 81 5.69 12.29 -3.19
C CYS A 81 6.09 11.20 -2.18
N LEU A 82 6.87 10.20 -2.60
CA LEU A 82 7.36 9.12 -1.74
C LEU A 82 8.81 9.38 -1.34
N PRO A 83 9.27 8.80 -0.20
CA PRO A 83 10.69 8.67 0.07
C PRO A 83 11.40 7.89 -1.04
N GLU A 84 12.57 8.38 -1.46
CA GLU A 84 13.39 7.81 -2.55
C GLU A 84 13.63 6.29 -2.38
N ASP A 85 13.90 5.84 -1.15
CA ASP A 85 14.16 4.45 -0.81
C ASP A 85 12.91 3.53 -0.91
N LYS A 86 11.74 4.12 -1.14
CA LYS A 86 10.45 3.43 -1.32
C LYS A 86 9.89 3.54 -2.74
N VAL A 87 10.53 4.30 -3.63
CA VAL A 87 10.13 4.37 -5.04
C VAL A 87 10.49 3.04 -5.73
N PRO A 88 9.55 2.37 -6.42
CA PRO A 88 9.74 1.01 -6.90
C PRO A 88 10.50 0.95 -8.22
N TYR A 89 11.72 1.48 -8.27
CA TYR A 89 12.59 1.31 -9.44
C TYR A 89 12.95 -0.17 -9.65
N VAL A 90 13.15 -0.59 -10.90
CA VAL A 90 13.52 -1.97 -11.24
C VAL A 90 14.82 -2.36 -10.50
N ASN A 91 14.81 -3.52 -9.83
CA ASN A 91 15.89 -4.08 -9.01
C ASN A 91 16.31 -3.25 -7.78
N SER A 92 15.49 -2.29 -7.35
CA SER A 92 15.83 -1.34 -6.28
C SER A 92 15.38 -1.78 -4.87
N PRO A 93 15.86 -1.12 -3.80
CA PRO A 93 15.29 -1.27 -2.45
C PRO A 93 13.80 -0.97 -2.37
N GLY A 94 13.30 0.00 -3.13
CA GLY A 94 11.90 0.39 -3.15
C GLY A 94 11.00 -0.66 -3.82
N GLU A 95 11.48 -1.36 -4.84
CA GLU A 95 10.77 -2.51 -5.41
C GLU A 95 10.63 -3.62 -4.35
N ARG A 96 11.72 -3.97 -3.67
CA ARG A 96 11.68 -4.96 -2.58
C ARG A 96 10.76 -4.50 -1.44
N TYR A 97 10.75 -3.21 -1.13
CA TYR A 97 9.82 -2.63 -0.17
C TYR A 97 8.36 -2.82 -0.61
N ARG A 98 8.04 -2.48 -1.87
CA ARG A 98 6.71 -2.68 -2.44
C ARG A 98 6.26 -4.13 -2.37
N ILE A 99 7.11 -5.09 -2.77
CA ILE A 99 6.80 -6.53 -2.68
C ILE A 99 6.48 -6.93 -1.23
N ARG A 100 7.26 -6.46 -0.25
CA ARG A 100 6.96 -6.70 1.18
C ARG A 100 5.62 -6.10 1.60
N GLN A 101 5.28 -4.90 1.13
CA GLN A 101 3.98 -4.29 1.43
C GLN A 101 2.83 -5.09 0.81
N LEU A 102 2.98 -5.57 -0.43
CA LEU A 102 1.97 -6.41 -1.08
C LEU A 102 1.73 -7.69 -0.31
N LEU A 103 2.79 -8.42 0.08
CA LEU A 103 2.66 -9.64 0.89
C LEU A 103 2.02 -9.38 2.26
N HIS A 104 2.27 -8.21 2.84
CA HIS A 104 1.66 -7.82 4.10
C HIS A 104 0.16 -7.49 3.97
N GLN A 105 -0.22 -6.81 2.88
CA GLN A 105 -1.60 -6.40 2.60
C GLN A 105 -2.45 -7.55 2.02
N LEU A 106 -1.82 -8.49 1.33
CA LEU A 106 -2.46 -9.63 0.65
C LEU A 106 -1.91 -10.93 1.25
N PRO A 107 -2.30 -11.28 2.48
CA PRO A 107 -1.87 -12.53 3.09
C PRO A 107 -2.42 -13.72 2.29
N PRO A 108 -1.77 -14.89 2.36
CA PRO A 108 -2.20 -16.06 1.58
C PRO A 108 -3.65 -16.50 1.87
N HIS A 109 -4.18 -16.21 3.06
CA HIS A 109 -5.57 -16.47 3.45
C HIS A 109 -6.60 -15.76 2.54
N ASP A 110 -6.20 -14.67 1.88
CA ASP A 110 -7.07 -13.91 0.96
C ASP A 110 -7.25 -14.60 -0.40
N SER A 111 -6.43 -15.62 -0.71
CA SER A 111 -6.43 -16.28 -2.02
C SER A 111 -6.42 -17.81 -1.97
N GLU A 112 -5.96 -18.39 -0.86
CA GLU A 112 -5.63 -19.82 -0.76
C GLU A 112 -6.36 -20.44 0.44
N ALA A 113 -7.44 -21.19 0.15
CA ALA A 113 -8.30 -21.80 1.16
C ALA A 113 -7.54 -22.72 2.15
N GLN A 114 -6.43 -23.34 1.71
CA GLN A 114 -5.61 -24.23 2.55
C GLN A 114 -5.00 -23.55 3.78
N TYR A 115 -4.83 -22.23 3.76
CA TYR A 115 -4.31 -21.49 4.92
C TYR A 115 -5.42 -21.03 5.87
N CYS A 116 -6.68 -21.14 5.48
CA CYS A 116 -7.82 -20.76 6.31
C CYS A 116 -8.21 -21.90 7.26
N SER A 117 -8.42 -21.59 8.55
CA SER A 117 -8.61 -22.62 9.57
C SER A 117 -10.02 -23.24 9.61
N SER A 118 -11.01 -22.64 8.94
CA SER A 118 -12.44 -23.00 9.13
C SER A 118 -13.36 -22.60 7.96
N LEU A 119 -12.93 -22.76 6.71
CA LEU A 119 -13.84 -22.53 5.56
C LEU A 119 -14.73 -23.75 5.33
N GLU A 120 -16.02 -23.52 5.13
CA GLU A 120 -16.93 -24.51 4.58
C GLU A 120 -16.62 -24.78 3.10
N GLU A 121 -17.11 -25.91 2.57
CA GLU A 121 -16.82 -26.30 1.19
C GLU A 121 -17.30 -25.26 0.17
N GLU A 122 -18.47 -24.66 0.41
CA GLU A 122 -19.01 -23.59 -0.45
C GLU A 122 -18.18 -22.30 -0.33
N GLU A 123 -17.80 -21.88 0.87
CA GLU A 123 -16.94 -20.70 1.07
C GLU A 123 -15.56 -20.89 0.43
N ALA A 124 -15.00 -22.10 0.47
CA ALA A 124 -13.75 -22.42 -0.20
C ALA A 124 -13.87 -22.34 -1.72
N LYS A 125 -15.02 -22.75 -2.30
CA LYS A 125 -15.30 -22.60 -3.74
C LYS A 125 -15.44 -21.13 -4.11
N GLU A 126 -16.19 -20.35 -3.34
CA GLU A 126 -16.36 -18.91 -3.57
C GLU A 126 -15.02 -18.16 -3.48
N LEU A 127 -14.21 -18.45 -2.46
CA LEU A 127 -12.86 -17.86 -2.33
C LEU A 127 -12.00 -18.17 -3.56
N LYS A 128 -12.05 -19.40 -4.06
CA LYS A 128 -11.30 -19.82 -5.24
C LYS A 128 -11.77 -19.09 -6.51
N LEU A 129 -13.09 -18.89 -6.66
CA LEU A 129 -13.65 -18.13 -7.79
C LEU A 129 -13.30 -16.64 -7.71
N PHE A 130 -13.39 -16.05 -6.52
CA PHE A 130 -13.05 -14.65 -6.29
C PHE A 130 -11.58 -14.37 -6.58
N SER A 131 -10.69 -15.27 -6.16
CA SER A 131 -9.25 -15.12 -6.35
C SER A 131 -8.81 -15.22 -7.81
N GLN A 132 -9.59 -15.88 -8.67
CA GLN A 132 -9.33 -15.98 -10.12
C GLN A 132 -9.75 -14.73 -10.90
N GLN A 133 -10.59 -13.87 -10.31
CA GLN A 133 -11.12 -12.66 -10.96
C GLN A 133 -10.36 -11.38 -10.59
N ARG A 134 -9.33 -11.48 -9.74
CA ARG A 134 -8.47 -10.36 -9.32
C ARG A 134 -7.34 -10.07 -10.30
#